data_AF-A0A3Q9FT86-F1
#
_entry.id   AF-A0A3Q9FT86-F1
#
_cell.length_a   1.000
_cell.length_b   1.000
_cell.length_c   1.000
_cell.angle_alpha   90.00
_cell.angle_beta   90.00
_cell.angle_gamma   90.00
#
_symmetry.space_group_name_H-M   'P 1'
#
loop_
_entity.id
_entity.type
_entity.pdbx_description
1 polymer ?
#
loop_
_entity_poly.entity_id
_entity_poly.type
_entity_poly.pdbx_seq_one_letter_code
_entity_poly.pdbx_strand_id
1 'polypeptide(L)' 'MSAKDRVRAKAEQTKGLIKETAGRMTGDRRMEAQGRYERAKGDLRDVVEKTRQTFKKKHK' A
#
# COMPACT_ATOMS: atom_id res chain seq x y z
N MET A 1 2.86 -7.47 -14.77
CA MET A 1 3.40 -6.54 -13.75
C MET A 1 4.85 -6.26 -14.09
N SER A 2 5.16 -5.06 -14.59
CA SER A 2 6.52 -4.67 -15.00
C SER A 2 7.37 -4.32 -13.77
N ALA A 3 8.70 -4.37 -13.87
CA ALA A 3 9.61 -4.06 -12.76
C ALA A 3 9.37 -2.65 -12.17
N LYS A 4 8.97 -1.70 -13.02
CA LYS A 4 8.61 -0.33 -12.62
C LYS A 4 7.41 -0.28 -11.67
N ASP A 5 6.40 -1.12 -11.88
CA ASP A 5 5.20 -1.15 -11.02
C ASP A 5 5.54 -1.64 -9.61
N ARG A 6 6.41 -2.66 -9.50
CA ARG A 6 6.88 -3.17 -8.19
C ARG A 6 7.70 -2.13 -7.44
N VAL A 7 8.58 -1.40 -8.12
CA VAL A 7 9.39 -0.35 -7.51
C VAL A 7 8.49 0.80 -7.02
N ARG A 8 7.52 1.21 -7.83
CA ARG A 8 6.57 2.26 -7.46
C ARG A 8 5.70 1.86 -6.26
N ALA A 9 5.19 0.62 -6.26
CA ALA A 9 4.41 0.09 -5.14
C ALA A 9 5.21 0.08 -3.83
N LYS A 10 6.47 -0.39 -3.88
CA LYS A 10 7.37 -0.31 -2.72
C LYS A 10 7.64 1.13 -2.29
N ALA A 11 7.89 2.03 -3.24
CA ALA A 11 8.15 3.44 -2.92
C ALA A 11 6.94 4.11 -2.25
N GLU A 12 5.73 3.83 -2.71
CA GLU A 12 4.49 4.32 -2.10
C GLU A 12 4.28 3.75 -0.69
N GLN A 13 4.57 2.46 -0.47
CA GLN A 13 4.53 1.88 0.88
C GLN A 13 5.54 2.54 1.82
N THR A 14 6.79 2.73 1.38
CA THR A 14 7.83 3.39 2.18
C THR A 14 7.44 4.83 2.49
N LYS A 15 6.87 5.57 1.52
CA LYS A 15 6.42 6.94 1.71
C LYS A 15 5.27 7.05 2.70
N GLY A 16 4.31 6.12 2.65
CA GLY A 16 3.22 6.04 3.64
C GLY A 16 3.72 5.76 5.04
N LEU A 17 4.71 4.87 5.18
CA LEU A 17 5.32 4.54 6.47
C LEU A 17 6.10 5.72 7.07
N ILE A 18 6.81 6.47 6.21
CA ILE A 18 7.50 7.71 6.59
C ILE A 18 6.49 8.76 7.06
N LYS A 19 5.37 8.97 6.35
CA LYS A 19 4.31 9.90 6.78
C LYS A 19 3.68 9.48 8.11
N GLU A 20 3.44 8.18 8.31
CA GLU A 20 2.88 7.67 9.56
C GLU A 20 3.83 7.94 10.74
N THR A 21 5.11 7.65 10.54
CA THR A 21 6.16 7.82 11.56
C THR A 21 6.41 9.30 11.85
N ALA A 22 6.55 10.11 10.78
CA ALA A 22 6.75 11.55 10.89
C ALA A 22 5.55 12.23 11.56
N GLY A 23 4.32 11.90 11.16
CA GLY A 23 3.11 12.42 11.79
C GLY A 23 2.99 12.03 13.26
N ARG A 24 3.37 10.81 13.63
CA ARG A 24 3.39 10.37 15.02
C ARG A 24 4.46 11.08 15.85
N MET A 25 5.63 11.36 15.25
CA MET A 25 6.72 12.09 15.89
C MET A 25 6.44 13.59 16.04
N THR A 26 5.83 14.23 15.04
CA THR A 26 5.51 15.66 15.07
C THR A 26 4.15 15.97 15.70
N GLY A 27 3.35 14.96 16.03
CA GLY A 27 1.98 15.12 16.53
C GLY A 27 0.96 15.49 15.45
N ASP A 28 1.34 15.44 14.17
CA ASP A 28 0.45 15.73 13.05
C ASP A 28 -0.45 14.53 12.71
N ARG A 29 -1.67 14.57 13.27
CA ARG A 29 -2.72 13.56 13.05
C ARG A 29 -3.12 13.42 11.57
N ARG A 30 -3.01 14.46 10.75
CA ARG A 30 -3.34 14.36 9.31
C ARG A 30 -2.31 13.52 8.59
N MET A 31 -1.03 13.72 8.91
CA MET A 31 0.06 12.97 8.29
C MET A 31 0.04 11.50 8.73
N GLU A 32 -0.25 11.22 10.00
CA GLU A 32 -0.46 9.85 10.49
C GLU A 32 -1.66 9.16 9.82
N ALA A 33 -2.80 9.84 9.73
CA ALA A 33 -4.00 9.31 9.10
C ALA A 33 -3.80 9.03 7.60
N GLN A 34 -3.09 9.90 6.88
CA GLN A 34 -2.74 9.66 5.47
C GLN A 34 -1.87 8.42 5.31
N GLY A 35 -0.82 8.27 6.12
CA GLY A 35 0.07 7.11 6.05
C GLY A 35 -0.66 5.80 6.30
N ARG A 36 -1.52 5.75 7.34
CA ARG A 36 -2.37 4.59 7.63
C ARG A 36 -3.36 4.28 6.51
N TYR A 37 -4.00 5.30 5.95
CA TYR A 37 -4.99 5.13 4.89
C TYR A 37 -4.35 4.60 3.59
N GLU A 38 -3.19 5.15 3.20
CA GLU A 38 -2.41 4.66 2.04
C GLU A 38 -2.00 3.20 2.23
N ARG A 39 -1.57 2.81 3.44
CA ARG A 39 -1.17 1.43 3.76
C ARG A 39 -2.36 0.46 3.70
N ALA A 40 -3.47 0.80 4.35
CA ALA A 40 -4.68 -0.03 4.34
C ALA A 40 -5.25 -0.21 2.93
N LYS A 41 -5.24 0.85 2.11
CA LYS A 41 -5.66 0.79 0.71
C LYS A 41 -4.74 -0.10 -0.12
N GLY A 42 -3.43 -0.04 0.12
CA GLY A 42 -2.44 -0.90 -0.53
C GLY A 42 -2.67 -2.38 -0.22
N ASP A 43 -2.80 -2.72 1.06
CA ASP A 43 -3.05 -4.10 1.50
C ASP A 43 -4.36 -4.66 0.94
N LEU A 44 -5.44 -3.87 0.97
CA LEU A 44 -6.71 -4.26 0.35
C LEU A 44 -6.56 -4.55 -1.15
N ARG A 45 -5.78 -3.73 -1.85
CA ARG A 45 -5.57 -3.88 -3.28
C ARG A 45 -4.75 -5.11 -3.61
N ASP A 46 -3.71 -5.40 -2.83
CA ASP A 46 -2.90 -6.62 -2.96
C ASP A 46 -3.72 -7.88 -2.67
N VAL A 47 -4.59 -7.85 -1.65
CA VAL A 47 -5.50 -8.96 -1.33
C VAL A 47 -6.49 -9.19 -2.47
N VAL A 48 -7.14 -8.13 -2.96
CA VAL A 48 -8.07 -8.22 -4.09
C VAL A 48 -7.38 -8.72 -5.35
N GLU A 49 -6.17 -8.24 -5.65
CA GLU A 49 -5.39 -8.72 -6.80
C GLU A 49 -4.98 -10.17 -6.65
N LYS A 50 -4.46 -10.60 -5.49
CA LYS A 50 -4.14 -12.01 -5.25
C LYS A 50 -5.36 -12.90 -5.39
N THR A 51 -6.50 -12.47 -4.87
CA THR A 51 -7.77 -13.21 -4.96
C THR A 51 -8.19 -13.34 -6.43
N ARG A 52 -8.21 -12.23 -7.18
CA ARG A 52 -8.50 -12.24 -8.62
C ARG A 52 -7.51 -13.08 -9.41
N GLN A 53 -6.21 -13.01 -9.11
CA GLN A 53 -5.17 -13.74 -9.84
C GLN A 53 -5.27 -15.26 -9.60
N THR A 54 -5.62 -15.66 -8.36
CA THR A 54 -5.86 -17.06 -8.00
C THR A 54 -7.14 -17.60 -8.65
N PHE A 55 -8.23 -16.82 -8.61
CA PHE A 55 -9.49 -17.17 -9.29
C PHE A 55 -9.31 -17.30 -10.81
N LYS A 56 -8.58 -16.37 -11.43
CA LYS A 56 -8.32 -16.37 -12.88
C LYS A 56 -7.42 -17.54 -13.31
N LYS A 57 -6.57 -18.06 -12.43
CA LYS A 57 -5.77 -19.28 -12.67
C LYS A 57 -6.57 -20.57 -12.54
N LYS A 58 -7.59 -20.62 -11.67
CA LYS A 58 -8.38 -21.83 -11.39
C LYS A 58 -9.50 -22.11 -12.40
N HIS A 59 -9.79 -21.15 -13.29
CA HIS A 59 -10.83 -21.22 -14.32
C HIS A 59 -10.28 -21.34 -15.75
N LYS A 60 -9.01 -21.71 -15.92
CA LYS A 60 -8.40 -21.97 -17.22
C LYS A 60 -8.14 -23.47 -17.39
#